data_AF-A0A2I0A5A3-F1
#
_entry.id   AF-A0A2I0A5A3-F1
#
_cell.length_a   1.000
_cell.length_b   1.000
_cell.length_c   1.000
_cell.angle_alpha   90.00
_cell.angle_beta   90.00
_cell.angle_gamma   90.00
#
_symmetry.space_group_name_H-M   'P 1'
#
loop_
_entity.id
_entity.type
_entity.pdbx_description
1 polymer ?
#
loop_
_entity_poly.entity_id
_entity_poly.type
_entity_poly.pdbx_seq_one_letter_code
_entity_poly.pdbx_strand_id
1 'polypeptide(L)'
;MDTGSKLADKPVNESIPKRKNYCKVPKKIHKAEREKLKRDQLNDLFFQLGYALDSARQNNGKASVLSDAARLLRDLIAHVGSLRKENSALLSESQYVTVEKNELQDENGGLQAEIQRLKSELLRERIDGDPASSSSPSLPPPVFVLPLQQLEELPSPPVAKPPSSSHVVSRPHARYPTPCDSWPQEFLLSRNQKRPPRTAWREGEDQSLA
;
A
#
# COMPACT_ATOMS: atom_id res chain seq x y z
N MET A 1 -62.58 65.39 85.97
CA MET A 1 -63.40 64.52 85.10
C MET A 1 -62.46 63.81 84.15
N ASP A 2 -62.56 62.55 83.82
CA ASP A 2 -63.23 61.38 84.39
C ASP A 2 -62.56 60.18 83.69
N THR A 3 -62.36 59.10 84.46
CA THR A 3 -62.19 57.67 84.12
C THR A 3 -61.76 57.23 82.71
N GLY A 4 -60.71 56.40 82.61
CA GLY A 4 -60.83 54.95 82.34
C GLY A 4 -59.96 54.59 81.12
N SER A 5 -59.46 53.38 80.87
CA SER A 5 -59.59 52.09 81.51
C SER A 5 -58.42 51.19 81.06
N LYS A 6 -58.25 50.13 81.84
CA LYS A 6 -57.28 49.02 81.84
C LYS A 6 -57.43 48.10 80.61
N LEU A 7 -56.33 47.55 80.08
CA LEU A 7 -56.21 46.11 79.73
C LEU A 7 -54.79 45.72 79.28
N ALA A 8 -54.37 44.56 79.77
CA ALA A 8 -53.11 43.88 79.51
C ALA A 8 -53.11 43.22 78.13
N ASP A 9 -51.93 42.99 77.56
CA ASP A 9 -51.52 41.68 77.06
C ASP A 9 -50.03 41.67 76.72
N LYS A 10 -49.31 40.68 77.28
CA LYS A 10 -48.06 40.17 76.72
C LYS A 10 -48.45 39.09 75.72
N PRO A 11 -47.74 38.98 74.58
CA PRO A 11 -47.16 37.65 74.34
C PRO A 11 -45.79 37.64 73.63
N VAL A 12 -45.02 36.61 74.01
CA VAL A 12 -44.34 35.67 73.11
C VAL A 12 -43.08 36.14 72.37
N ASN A 13 -41.94 35.76 72.96
CA ASN A 13 -40.85 35.00 72.35
C ASN A 13 -40.89 34.83 70.82
N GLU A 14 -40.04 35.55 70.10
CA GLU A 14 -39.73 35.20 68.72
C GLU A 14 -38.21 35.14 68.50
N SER A 15 -37.76 33.89 68.45
CA SER A 15 -36.41 33.47 68.15
C SER A 15 -36.05 33.74 66.68
N ILE A 16 -34.83 34.22 66.48
CA ILE A 16 -34.15 34.46 65.19
C ILE A 16 -34.16 33.18 64.31
N PRO A 17 -34.25 33.32 62.97
CA PRO A 17 -33.38 32.48 62.13
C PRO A 17 -32.59 33.28 61.09
N LYS A 18 -31.27 33.16 61.24
CA LYS A 18 -30.23 33.07 60.20
C LYS A 18 -30.51 33.85 58.92
N ARG A 19 -29.89 35.04 58.83
CA ARG A 19 -29.59 35.65 57.53
C ARG A 19 -28.79 34.66 56.69
N LYS A 20 -29.48 34.17 55.66
CA LYS A 20 -29.04 33.32 54.58
C LYS A 20 -27.88 34.01 53.85
N ASN A 21 -26.64 33.66 54.21
CA ASN A 21 -25.43 34.08 53.47
C ASN A 21 -25.28 33.26 52.18
N TYR A 22 -26.16 33.47 51.20
CA TYR A 22 -25.89 33.08 49.82
C TYR A 22 -25.37 34.30 49.08
N CYS A 23 -24.06 34.54 49.14
CA CYS A 23 -23.42 35.26 48.03
C CYS A 23 -21.89 35.28 48.10
N LYS A 24 -21.22 34.16 48.39
CA LYS A 24 -19.78 34.06 48.13
C LYS A 24 -19.44 32.65 47.68
N VAL A 25 -19.85 32.27 46.47
CA VAL A 25 -19.08 31.26 45.72
C VAL A 25 -17.69 31.89 45.55
N PRO A 26 -16.64 31.37 46.19
CA PRO A 26 -15.32 31.94 46.04
C PRO A 26 -14.97 31.85 44.55
N LYS A 27 -14.54 32.94 43.93
CA LYS A 27 -14.13 33.02 42.50
C LYS A 27 -13.16 31.88 42.07
N LYS A 28 -12.54 31.22 43.05
CA LYS A 28 -11.71 30.02 42.93
C LYS A 28 -12.47 28.78 42.40
N ILE A 29 -13.75 28.61 42.70
CA ILE A 29 -14.55 27.44 42.24
C ILE A 29 -14.71 27.48 40.72
N HIS A 30 -15.10 28.62 40.13
CA HIS A 30 -15.18 28.78 38.68
C HIS A 30 -13.83 28.59 37.95
N LYS A 31 -12.71 28.92 38.61
CA LYS A 31 -11.37 28.68 38.04
C LYS A 31 -11.02 27.19 38.05
N ALA A 32 -11.29 26.50 39.15
CA ALA A 32 -11.06 25.06 39.27
C ALA A 32 -11.95 24.27 38.29
N GLU A 33 -13.22 24.64 38.13
CA GLU A 33 -14.15 24.01 37.19
C GLU A 33 -13.71 24.20 35.74
N ARG A 34 -13.30 25.41 35.36
CA ARG A 34 -12.78 25.67 34.02
C ARG A 34 -11.52 24.85 33.71
N GLU A 35 -10.62 24.73 34.69
CA GLU A 35 -9.41 23.91 34.54
C GLU A 35 -9.74 22.41 34.49
N LYS A 36 -10.70 21.93 35.29
CA LYS A 36 -11.17 20.54 35.23
C LYS A 36 -11.67 20.21 33.82
N LEU A 37 -12.56 21.04 33.26
CA LEU A 37 -13.07 20.84 31.91
C LEU A 37 -11.94 20.78 30.87
N LYS A 38 -10.94 21.64 30.99
CA LYS A 38 -9.76 21.64 30.12
C LYS A 38 -8.94 20.34 30.25
N ARG A 39 -8.74 19.84 31.47
CA ARG A 39 -8.01 18.59 31.71
C ARG A 39 -8.78 17.37 31.22
N ASP A 40 -10.10 17.37 31.38
CA ASP A 40 -10.97 16.29 30.90
C ASP A 40 -10.91 16.22 29.37
N GLN A 41 -11.07 17.36 28.68
CA GLN A 41 -10.88 17.45 27.22
C GLN A 41 -9.50 16.94 26.76
N LEU A 42 -8.43 17.32 27.46
CA LEU A 42 -7.08 16.85 27.11
C LEU A 42 -6.93 15.34 27.36
N ASN A 43 -7.50 14.81 28.43
CA ASN A 43 -7.49 13.38 28.72
C ASN A 43 -8.23 12.59 27.64
N ASP A 44 -9.35 13.10 27.13
CA ASP A 44 -10.10 12.48 26.03
C ASP A 44 -9.24 12.39 24.77
N LEU A 45 -8.46 13.43 24.46
CA LEU A 45 -7.50 13.41 23.34
C LEU A 45 -6.38 12.37 23.55
N PHE A 46 -5.83 12.27 24.76
CA PHE A 46 -4.84 11.23 25.08
C PHE A 46 -5.42 9.83 24.97
N PHE A 47 -6.68 9.64 25.37
CA PHE A 47 -7.37 8.36 25.28
C PHE A 47 -7.60 7.97 23.83
N GLN A 48 -8.10 8.90 23.00
CA GLN A 48 -8.27 8.68 21.56
C GLN A 48 -6.95 8.36 20.86
N LEU A 49 -5.87 9.08 21.20
CA LEU A 49 -4.54 8.81 20.67
C LEU A 49 -4.04 7.42 21.08
N GLY A 50 -4.16 7.05 22.36
CA GLY A 50 -3.78 5.73 22.84
C GLY A 50 -4.56 4.59 22.17
N TYR A 51 -5.86 4.80 21.94
CA TYR A 51 -6.71 3.87 21.19
C TYR A 51 -6.27 3.73 19.73
N ALA A 52 -6.01 4.84 19.04
CA ALA A 52 -5.56 4.84 17.64
C ALA A 52 -4.19 4.16 17.43
N LEU A 53 -3.33 4.19 18.45
CA LEU A 53 -2.03 3.50 18.43
C LEU A 53 -2.13 2.01 18.74
N ASP A 54 -3.34 1.48 18.96
CA ASP A 54 -3.58 0.10 19.40
C ASP A 54 -2.71 -0.25 20.62
N SER A 55 -2.70 0.64 21.61
CA SER A 55 -1.88 0.55 22.83
C SER A 55 -2.33 -0.57 23.78
N ALA A 56 -2.93 -1.65 23.26
CA ALA A 56 -3.37 -2.85 23.99
C ALA A 56 -2.26 -3.49 24.85
N ARG A 57 -1.00 -3.05 24.71
CA ARG A 57 0.19 -3.62 25.32
C ARG A 57 0.83 -2.65 26.31
N GLN A 58 0.39 -2.76 27.56
CA GLN A 58 1.15 -2.57 28.80
C GLN A 58 1.72 -1.18 29.19
N ASN A 59 1.57 -0.12 28.38
CA ASN A 59 2.23 1.17 28.66
C ASN A 59 1.23 2.35 28.67
N ASN A 60 0.34 2.41 29.66
CA ASN A 60 -0.75 3.40 29.75
C ASN A 60 -0.32 4.81 30.24
N GLY A 61 0.98 5.12 30.23
CA GLY A 61 1.50 6.43 30.62
C GLY A 61 1.29 7.48 29.53
N LYS A 62 0.98 8.73 29.90
CA LYS A 62 0.87 9.83 28.93
C LYS A 62 2.16 10.04 28.13
N ALA A 63 3.31 9.87 28.78
CA ALA A 63 4.61 10.00 28.14
C ALA A 63 4.92 8.86 27.16
N SER A 64 4.52 7.62 27.48
CA SER A 64 4.69 6.48 26.57
C SER A 64 3.80 6.63 25.34
N VAL A 65 2.52 7.00 25.51
CA VAL A 65 1.60 7.27 24.38
C VAL A 65 2.19 8.29 23.40
N LEU A 66 2.75 9.40 23.90
CA LEU A 66 3.40 10.41 23.04
C LEU A 66 4.67 9.88 22.38
N SER A 67 5.49 9.16 23.13
CA SER A 67 6.75 8.61 22.61
C SER A 67 6.49 7.58 21.52
N ASP A 68 5.49 6.72 21.70
CA ASP A 68 5.04 5.73 20.74
C ASP A 68 4.40 6.38 19.52
N ALA A 69 3.53 7.37 19.70
CA ALA A 69 2.98 8.16 18.58
C ALA A 69 4.09 8.78 17.72
N ALA A 70 5.06 9.44 18.38
CA ALA A 70 6.16 10.11 17.69
C ALA A 70 7.07 9.10 16.97
N ARG A 71 7.32 7.93 17.56
CA ARG A 71 8.09 6.86 16.93
C ARG A 71 7.36 6.30 15.71
N LEU A 72 6.10 5.92 15.86
CA LEU A 72 5.29 5.37 14.77
C LEU A 72 5.16 6.37 13.60
N LEU A 73 4.98 7.65 13.89
CA LEU A 73 4.96 8.69 12.85
C LEU A 73 6.27 8.76 12.08
N ARG A 74 7.42 8.73 12.77
CA ARG A 74 8.74 8.71 12.09
C ARG A 74 8.90 7.47 11.23
N ASP A 75 8.53 6.30 11.75
CA ASP A 75 8.64 5.03 11.03
C ASP A 75 7.72 5.01 9.79
N LEU A 76 6.49 5.51 9.92
CA LEU A 76 5.55 5.60 8.80
C LEU A 76 6.02 6.60 7.74
N ILE A 77 6.57 7.74 8.15
CA ILE A 77 7.17 8.72 7.22
C ILE A 77 8.34 8.09 6.48
N ALA A 78 9.22 7.36 7.18
CA ALA A 78 10.34 6.66 6.57
C ALA A 78 9.86 5.58 5.57
N HIS A 79 8.84 4.80 5.93
CA HIS A 79 8.27 3.77 5.08
C HIS A 79 7.62 4.35 3.82
N VAL A 80 6.82 5.42 3.96
CA VAL A 80 6.26 6.16 2.82
C VAL A 80 7.39 6.71 1.94
N GLY A 81 8.48 7.19 2.54
CA GLY A 81 9.69 7.60 1.83
C GLY A 81 10.33 6.48 1.01
N SER A 82 10.48 5.28 1.58
CA SER A 82 11.03 4.10 0.87
C SER A 82 10.13 3.68 -0.29
N LEU A 83 8.82 3.54 -0.03
CA LEU A 83 7.84 3.16 -1.05
C LEU A 83 7.81 4.15 -2.22
N ARG A 84 7.97 5.45 -1.97
CA ARG A 84 8.08 6.45 -3.04
C ARG A 84 9.33 6.26 -3.89
N LYS A 85 10.48 5.94 -3.26
CA LYS A 85 11.73 5.66 -3.99
C LYS A 85 11.60 4.39 -4.83
N GLU A 86 11.06 3.32 -4.25
CA GLU A 86 10.83 2.05 -4.94
C GLU A 86 9.85 2.21 -6.11
N ASN A 87 8.74 2.93 -5.91
CA ASN A 87 7.80 3.23 -6.99
C ASN A 87 8.46 4.05 -8.10
N SER A 88 9.31 5.02 -7.76
CA SER A 88 10.06 5.79 -8.75
C SER A 88 11.04 4.89 -9.54
N ALA A 89 11.71 3.96 -8.86
CA ALA A 89 12.60 2.99 -9.49
C ALA A 89 11.82 2.05 -10.43
N LEU A 90 10.70 1.48 -9.98
CA LEU A 90 9.83 0.61 -10.79
C LEU A 90 9.26 1.34 -12.01
N LEU A 91 8.89 2.63 -11.88
CA LEU A 91 8.45 3.43 -13.01
C LEU A 91 9.56 3.64 -14.04
N SER A 92 10.80 3.91 -13.59
CA SER A 92 11.95 4.04 -14.49
C SER A 92 12.29 2.73 -15.19
N GLU A 93 12.21 1.60 -14.50
CA GLU A 93 12.42 0.28 -15.08
C GLU A 93 11.31 -0.09 -16.07
N SER A 94 10.05 0.18 -15.71
CA SER A 94 8.91 0.01 -16.62
C SER A 94 9.07 0.86 -17.88
N GLN A 95 9.60 2.08 -17.76
CA GLN A 95 9.88 2.94 -18.91
C GLN A 95 10.99 2.33 -19.77
N TYR A 96 12.08 1.87 -19.17
CA TYR A 96 13.18 1.20 -19.89
C TYR A 96 12.67 0.00 -20.69
N VAL A 97 11.94 -0.91 -20.05
CA VAL A 97 11.36 -2.10 -20.71
C VAL A 97 10.39 -1.70 -21.82
N THR A 98 9.64 -0.61 -21.66
CA THR A 98 8.74 -0.12 -22.71
C THR A 98 9.51 0.36 -23.94
N VAL A 99 10.63 1.07 -23.73
CA VAL A 99 11.51 1.53 -24.82
C VAL A 99 12.11 0.32 -25.54
N GLU A 100 12.72 -0.62 -24.81
CA GLU A 100 13.32 -1.83 -25.39
C GLU A 100 12.28 -2.66 -26.17
N LYS A 101 11.06 -2.81 -25.64
CA LYS A 101 9.95 -3.48 -26.33
C LYS A 101 9.58 -2.76 -27.65
N ASN A 102 9.70 -1.45 -27.73
CA ASN A 102 9.40 -0.71 -28.96
C ASN A 102 10.53 -0.87 -29.97
N GLU A 103 11.79 -0.77 -29.54
CA GLU A 103 12.97 -1.00 -30.40
C GLU A 103 12.94 -2.40 -31.04
N LEU A 104 12.68 -3.44 -30.25
CA LEU A 104 12.53 -4.81 -30.76
C LEU A 104 11.35 -4.96 -31.72
N GLN A 105 10.26 -4.22 -31.50
CA GLN A 105 9.10 -4.24 -32.38
C GLN A 105 9.43 -3.58 -33.74
N ASP A 106 10.18 -2.48 -33.72
CA ASP A 106 10.63 -1.78 -34.91
C ASP A 106 11.62 -2.63 -35.72
N GLU A 107 12.60 -3.26 -35.05
CA GLU A 107 13.54 -4.20 -35.66
C GLU A 107 12.82 -5.41 -36.27
N ASN A 108 11.89 -6.03 -35.54
CA ASN A 108 11.10 -7.15 -36.05
C ASN A 108 10.25 -6.74 -37.26
N GLY A 109 9.70 -5.53 -37.27
CA GLY A 109 9.01 -4.96 -38.43
C GLY A 109 9.92 -4.81 -39.64
N GLY A 110 11.14 -4.30 -39.44
CA GLY A 110 12.18 -4.20 -40.47
C GLY A 110 12.57 -5.56 -41.04
N LEU A 111 12.81 -6.56 -40.17
CA LEU A 111 13.11 -7.93 -40.58
C LEU A 111 11.95 -8.56 -41.36
N GLN A 112 10.71 -8.36 -40.93
CA GLN A 112 9.55 -8.85 -41.66
C GLN A 112 9.44 -8.21 -43.05
N ALA A 113 9.64 -6.89 -43.14
CA ALA A 113 9.64 -6.19 -44.43
C ALA A 113 10.73 -6.73 -45.36
N GLU A 114 11.93 -6.98 -44.85
CA GLU A 114 13.03 -7.56 -45.60
C GLU A 114 12.76 -9.00 -46.05
N ILE A 115 12.17 -9.83 -45.18
CA ILE A 115 11.70 -11.17 -45.54
C ILE A 115 10.68 -11.11 -46.67
N GLN A 116 9.72 -10.17 -46.64
CA GLN A 116 8.74 -10.02 -47.72
C GLN A 116 9.40 -9.55 -49.02
N ARG A 117 10.35 -8.61 -48.93
CA ARG A 117 11.13 -8.12 -50.07
C ARG A 117 11.88 -9.27 -50.75
N LEU A 118 12.67 -10.04 -50.00
CA LEU A 118 13.42 -11.19 -50.51
C LEU A 118 12.51 -12.29 -51.08
N LYS A 119 11.37 -12.57 -50.44
CA LYS A 119 10.37 -13.51 -50.99
C LYS A 119 9.80 -13.03 -52.32
N SER A 120 9.52 -11.74 -52.46
CA SER A 120 9.04 -11.16 -53.72
C SER A 120 10.11 -11.20 -54.82
N GLU A 121 11.38 -11.00 -54.46
CA GLU A 121 12.52 -11.09 -55.36
C GLU A 121 12.73 -12.53 -55.88
N LEU A 122 12.72 -13.53 -54.98
CA LEU A 122 12.77 -14.95 -55.35
C LEU A 122 11.58 -15.38 -56.22
N LEU A 123 10.38 -14.85 -55.95
CA LEU A 123 9.21 -15.13 -56.77
C LEU A 123 9.35 -14.51 -58.16
N ARG A 124 9.90 -13.30 -58.26
CA ARG A 124 10.16 -12.63 -59.54
C ARG A 124 11.26 -13.33 -60.35
N GLU A 125 12.38 -13.71 -59.73
CA GLU A 125 13.45 -14.47 -60.39
C GLU A 125 12.96 -15.82 -60.93
N ARG A 126 12.05 -16.49 -60.21
CA ARG A 126 11.38 -17.71 -60.71
C ARG A 126 10.49 -17.46 -61.93
N ILE A 127 9.88 -16.28 -62.04
CA ILE A 127 8.98 -15.91 -63.14
C ILE A 127 9.78 -15.41 -64.36
N ASP A 128 10.88 -14.69 -64.13
CA ASP A 128 11.74 -14.10 -65.16
C ASP A 128 12.88 -15.03 -65.63
N GLY A 129 13.14 -16.13 -64.91
CA GLY A 129 14.11 -17.17 -65.29
C GLY A 129 13.55 -18.14 -66.34
N ASP A 130 14.25 -18.25 -67.48
CA ASP A 130 13.97 -19.20 -68.55
C ASP A 130 13.78 -20.64 -68.00
N PRO A 131 12.63 -21.32 -68.22
CA PRO A 131 12.35 -22.64 -67.65
C PRO A 131 13.29 -23.76 -68.13
N ALA A 132 14.22 -23.47 -69.05
CA ALA A 132 15.14 -24.45 -69.62
C ALA A 132 16.48 -24.64 -68.86
N SER A 133 16.81 -23.82 -67.84
CA SER A 133 18.16 -23.87 -67.24
C SER A 133 18.23 -23.90 -65.69
N SER A 134 17.21 -24.39 -64.99
CA SER A 134 17.32 -24.67 -63.55
C SER A 134 17.80 -26.10 -63.29
N SER A 135 19.09 -26.37 -63.45
CA SER A 135 19.73 -27.51 -62.78
C SER A 135 19.86 -27.16 -61.29
N SER A 136 18.84 -27.47 -60.50
CA SER A 136 18.84 -27.30 -59.05
C SER A 136 19.79 -28.31 -58.37
N PRO A 137 20.83 -27.89 -57.63
CA PRO A 137 21.41 -28.77 -56.63
C PRO A 137 20.42 -28.84 -55.46
N SER A 138 19.81 -30.01 -55.26
CA SER A 138 19.02 -30.32 -54.07
C SER A 138 19.89 -30.17 -52.83
N LEU A 139 19.84 -29.01 -52.16
CA LEU A 139 20.43 -28.84 -50.83
C LEU A 139 19.58 -29.63 -49.82
N PRO A 140 20.15 -30.59 -49.09
CA PRO A 140 19.41 -31.33 -48.06
C PRO A 140 19.00 -30.39 -46.92
N PRO A 141 17.87 -30.66 -46.24
CA PRO A 141 17.41 -29.85 -45.12
C PRO A 141 18.46 -29.82 -43.99
N PRO A 142 18.60 -28.68 -43.26
CA PRO A 142 19.58 -28.57 -42.18
C PRO A 142 19.24 -29.53 -41.04
N VAL A 143 20.20 -30.41 -40.70
CA VAL A 143 20.09 -31.37 -39.60
C VAL A 143 20.49 -30.69 -38.30
N PHE A 144 19.52 -30.51 -37.40
CA PHE A 144 19.78 -30.05 -36.03
C PHE A 144 20.14 -31.24 -35.14
N VAL A 145 21.35 -31.26 -34.61
CA VAL A 145 21.81 -32.28 -33.65
C VAL A 145 21.45 -31.83 -32.24
N LEU A 146 20.46 -32.47 -31.62
CA LEU A 146 20.16 -32.31 -30.19
C LEU A 146 21.03 -33.31 -29.40
N PRO A 147 21.78 -32.89 -28.37
CA PRO A 147 22.50 -33.82 -27.51
C PRO A 147 21.51 -34.64 -26.69
N LEU A 148 21.36 -35.93 -27.00
CA LEU A 148 20.65 -36.88 -26.16
C LEU A 148 21.60 -37.29 -25.03
N GLN A 149 21.43 -36.70 -23.85
CA GLN A 149 22.18 -37.14 -22.67
C GLN A 149 21.58 -38.45 -22.13
N GLN A 150 22.49 -39.42 -22.05
CA GLN A 150 22.39 -40.80 -21.61
C GLN A 150 21.50 -41.02 -20.39
N LEU A 151 20.53 -41.92 -20.54
CA LEU A 151 19.70 -42.46 -19.48
C LEU A 151 20.46 -43.60 -18.80
N GLU A 152 21.34 -43.29 -17.85
CA GLU A 152 22.01 -44.25 -16.96
C GLU A 152 22.15 -43.56 -15.61
N GLU A 153 21.97 -44.13 -14.44
CA GLU A 153 21.41 -45.37 -13.91
C GLU A 153 21.39 -45.06 -12.41
N LEU A 154 20.30 -45.36 -11.71
CA LEU A 154 20.14 -45.04 -10.29
C LEU A 154 21.09 -45.91 -9.43
N PRO A 155 21.77 -45.36 -8.40
CA PRO A 155 22.08 -46.15 -7.21
C PRO A 155 21.47 -45.53 -5.93
N SER A 156 20.97 -46.43 -5.09
CA SER A 156 20.32 -46.29 -3.78
C SER A 156 21.07 -45.44 -2.73
N PRO A 157 20.38 -44.97 -1.67
CA PRO A 157 20.92 -43.98 -0.73
C PRO A 157 21.73 -44.61 0.43
N PRO A 158 22.77 -43.93 0.95
CA PRO A 158 23.24 -44.15 2.30
C PRO A 158 22.59 -43.17 3.30
N VAL A 159 22.36 -43.73 4.49
CA VAL A 159 21.71 -43.20 5.69
C VAL A 159 22.26 -41.86 6.19
N ALA A 160 21.35 -41.05 6.73
CA ALA A 160 21.50 -39.68 7.20
C ALA A 160 22.47 -39.46 8.40
N LYS A 161 23.11 -38.29 8.40
CA LYS A 161 23.55 -37.52 9.60
C LYS A 161 23.16 -36.04 9.42
N PRO A 162 22.83 -35.30 10.49
CA PRO A 162 22.15 -33.99 10.43
C PRO A 162 23.07 -32.81 10.05
N PRO A 163 22.51 -31.67 9.58
CA PRO A 163 23.24 -30.64 8.86
C PRO A 163 23.97 -29.63 9.76
N SER A 164 25.20 -29.27 9.36
CA SER A 164 25.90 -28.08 9.84
C SER A 164 25.58 -26.90 8.92
N SER A 165 25.16 -25.80 9.55
CA SER A 165 24.83 -24.51 8.93
C SER A 165 26.05 -23.86 8.29
N SER A 166 26.02 -23.69 6.97
CA SER A 166 26.72 -22.60 6.28
C SER A 166 25.90 -22.18 5.06
N HIS A 167 25.32 -20.99 5.12
CA HIS A 167 24.60 -20.38 4.00
C HIS A 167 25.61 -19.88 2.96
N VAL A 168 26.02 -20.76 2.05
CA VAL A 168 26.68 -20.35 0.81
C VAL A 168 25.58 -20.21 -0.24
N VAL A 169 25.26 -18.98 -0.61
CA VAL A 169 24.40 -18.70 -1.76
C VAL A 169 25.18 -19.10 -3.02
N SER A 170 24.90 -20.29 -3.53
CA SER A 170 25.40 -20.74 -4.83
C SER A 170 24.52 -20.17 -5.92
N ARG A 171 25.14 -19.57 -6.95
CA ARG A 171 24.40 -19.09 -8.13
C ARG A 171 23.79 -20.31 -8.82
N PRO A 172 22.49 -20.30 -9.16
CA PRO A 172 21.89 -21.40 -9.91
C PRO A 172 22.64 -21.56 -11.23
N HIS A 173 22.94 -22.80 -11.59
CA HIS A 173 23.51 -23.11 -12.90
C HIS A 173 22.53 -22.64 -13.98
N ALA A 174 23.06 -21.99 -15.03
CA ALA A 174 22.27 -21.60 -16.18
C ALA A 174 21.56 -22.83 -16.76
N ARG A 175 20.24 -22.86 -16.65
CA ARG A 175 19.37 -23.87 -17.24
C ARG A 175 18.31 -23.16 -18.07
N TYR A 176 17.97 -23.76 -19.21
CA TYR A 176 16.88 -23.28 -20.04
C TYR A 176 15.54 -23.44 -19.29
N PRO A 177 14.58 -22.52 -19.50
CA PRO A 177 13.25 -22.63 -18.90
C PRO A 177 12.62 -23.97 -19.26
N THR A 178 12.20 -24.71 -18.24
CA THR A 178 11.40 -25.92 -18.40
C THR A 178 9.91 -25.58 -18.40
N PRO A 179 9.02 -26.46 -18.89
CA PRO A 179 7.57 -26.22 -18.84
C PRO A 179 7.02 -25.97 -17.42
N CYS A 180 7.72 -26.44 -16.38
CA CYS A 180 7.39 -26.15 -14.98
C CYS A 180 7.73 -24.70 -14.56
N ASP A 181 8.60 -24.02 -15.30
CA ASP A 181 8.96 -22.61 -15.10
C ASP A 181 8.02 -21.65 -15.87
N SER A 182 7.04 -22.21 -16.59
CA SER A 182 6.05 -21.44 -17.35
C SER A 182 4.92 -20.98 -16.44
N TRP A 183 4.71 -19.66 -16.39
CA TRP A 183 3.59 -19.07 -15.68
C TRP A 183 2.26 -19.45 -16.35
N PRO A 184 1.20 -19.77 -15.58
CA PRO A 184 -0.12 -19.99 -16.16
C PRO A 184 -0.59 -18.75 -16.93
N GLN A 185 -0.93 -18.91 -18.22
CA GLN A 185 -1.29 -17.80 -19.13
C GLN A 185 -2.52 -17.00 -18.65
N GLU A 186 -3.36 -17.59 -17.81
CA GLU A 186 -4.52 -16.97 -17.16
C GLU A 186 -4.18 -15.67 -16.41
N PHE A 187 -2.99 -15.59 -15.81
CA PHE A 187 -2.57 -14.41 -15.04
C PHE A 187 -2.15 -13.23 -15.92
N LEU A 188 -1.59 -13.49 -17.11
CA LEU A 188 -1.18 -12.44 -18.04
C LEU A 188 -2.40 -11.85 -18.78
N LEU A 189 -3.40 -12.68 -19.07
CA LEU A 189 -4.63 -12.29 -19.76
C LEU A 189 -5.63 -11.58 -18.83
N SER A 190 -5.63 -11.88 -17.53
CA SER A 190 -6.54 -11.28 -16.55
C SER A 190 -6.27 -9.80 -16.25
N ARG A 191 -5.14 -9.22 -16.71
CA ARG A 191 -4.83 -7.79 -16.51
C ARG A 191 -5.69 -6.84 -17.38
N ASN A 192 -6.51 -7.39 -18.29
CA ASN A 192 -7.39 -6.61 -19.16
C ASN A 192 -8.89 -6.66 -18.79
N GLN A 193 -9.28 -7.27 -17.66
CA GLN A 193 -10.67 -7.17 -17.20
C GLN A 193 -10.88 -6.05 -16.15
N LYS A 194 -11.55 -4.98 -16.64
CA LYS A 194 -12.37 -4.01 -15.91
C LYS A 194 -11.70 -3.23 -14.77
N ARG A 195 -11.08 -2.10 -15.11
CA ARG A 195 -11.09 -0.92 -14.23
C ARG A 195 -12.42 -0.18 -14.45
N PRO A 196 -13.24 0.09 -13.40
CA PRO A 196 -14.36 1.00 -13.54
C PRO A 196 -13.84 2.43 -13.79
N PRO A 197 -14.59 3.28 -14.52
CA PRO A 197 -14.17 4.65 -14.76
C PRO A 197 -14.19 5.45 -13.45
N ARG A 198 -13.04 6.03 -13.08
CA ARG A 198 -12.97 7.10 -12.07
C ARG A 198 -13.82 8.27 -12.56
N THR A 199 -15.02 8.44 -12.02
CA THR A 199 -15.84 9.63 -12.24
C THR A 199 -16.18 10.29 -10.91
N ALA A 200 -15.75 11.55 -10.83
CA ALA A 200 -16.30 12.67 -10.08
C ALA A 200 -16.46 12.57 -8.56
N TRP A 201 -15.44 13.02 -7.83
CA TRP A 201 -15.70 13.86 -6.66
C TRP A 201 -16.32 15.17 -7.18
N ARG A 202 -17.65 15.26 -7.10
CA ARG A 202 -18.39 16.50 -7.37
C ARG A 202 -18.20 17.40 -6.15
N GLU A 203 -17.55 18.54 -6.36
CA GLU A 203 -17.56 19.68 -5.46
C GLU A 203 -19.00 20.01 -5.07
N GLY A 204 -19.26 19.98 -3.76
CA GLY A 204 -20.34 20.76 -3.18
C GLY A 204 -19.75 22.13 -2.87
N GLU A 205 -19.96 23.08 -3.77
CA GLU A 205 -19.81 24.50 -3.44
C GLU A 205 -21.18 25.16 -3.45
N ASP A 206 -21.39 25.90 -2.37
CA ASP A 206 -22.56 26.68 -1.99
C ASP A 206 -23.06 27.62 -3.11
N GLN A 207 -24.37 27.63 -3.33
CA GLN A 207 -25.08 28.81 -3.81
C GLN A 207 -26.15 29.18 -2.80
N SER A 208 -25.81 30.15 -1.95
CA SER A 208 -26.73 30.94 -1.14
C SER A 208 -26.38 32.41 -1.37
N LEU A 209 -27.23 33.12 -2.13
CA LEU A 209 -27.81 34.43 -1.82
C LEU A 209 -28.30 35.11 -3.12
N ALA A 210 -29.63 35.14 -3.27
CA ALA A 210 -30.40 36.31 -3.71
C ALA A 210 -31.79 36.20 -3.08
#